data_AF-A0A7Z8YCP2-F1
#
_entry.id   AF-A0A7Z8YCP2-F1
#
_cell.length_a   1.000
_cell.length_b   1.000
_cell.length_c   1.000
_cell.angle_alpha   90.00
_cell.angle_beta   90.00
_cell.angle_gamma   90.00
#
_symmetry.space_group_name_H-M   'P 1'
#
loop_
_entity.id
_entity.type
_entity.pdbx_description
1 polymer ?
#
loop_
_entity_poly.entity_id
_entity_poly.type
_entity_poly.pdbx_seq_one_letter_code
_entity_poly.pdbx_strand_id
1 'polypeptide(L)'
;MESMKNIYKESLFQSISKGEVVLWAGAGLSLYAGLPSGARLREILYEGLTPLEKEEVRKNSDLSHLADEICKLKGNRNYIIKVLTSTFTKDFSSTETHKIISKIPHFRNIITTNYDRLFENAYGNKLNLIFSDNHTPYIDDKKVNLFKIHGDLSDPDSIIITKSDYNRFFENDTEQNTIWNIIKGIVATKSILFIGYNLEDSNVEVIFNKIKNKTGENGKECYFVAPYIPPIKSVNLEKANIHPISLTGEKFFEELIEYLRKNITKNFENKYISSDVYSEFIGNFDLKSEIEVNSSIGKNIVKNLTGIEGKDTKIEMTFSVSKSFDEINNKVNNLISIGDISEEKTINKEMLSSFNLDINGISYRNIDDIKSIKFALLPCFDKKIDVVFENGKEINDINLKVIPLNIIGRKAKVIAQFYGNKLEIVFYPSTNREIETIFSYTISKEISNISKQILFFELIKCLSMRQLFSIYVDGKRTFEGRFGKEASFLSPKNEFYLTYFKKLKEIEKLGNFRFSNININDVTPKNHNLLEIVIAKFKNKPIKKRSPQILLKPKSFDYTAYKNNFDLNFTQNLGDIVIHNQTFKIGEITTQISDAFISNYEEIISDRTKSPIIESRSKRALITFNNLKQHT
;
A
#
# COMPACT_ATOMS: atom_id res chain seq x y z
N MET A 1 -31.13 -11.30 29.22
CA MET A 1 -30.73 -9.97 29.73
C MET A 1 -29.40 -9.50 29.14
N GLU A 2 -28.34 -10.33 29.11
CA GLU A 2 -27.04 -9.93 28.57
C GLU A 2 -27.05 -9.70 27.04
N SER A 3 -27.80 -10.52 26.29
CA SER A 3 -28.04 -10.31 24.86
C SER A 3 -28.73 -8.97 24.55
N MET A 4 -29.78 -8.59 25.31
CA MET A 4 -30.48 -7.31 25.11
C MET A 4 -29.62 -6.09 25.46
N LYS A 5 -28.79 -6.18 26.52
CA LYS A 5 -27.86 -5.10 26.88
C LYS A 5 -26.82 -4.84 25.79
N ASN A 6 -26.35 -5.89 25.12
CA ASN A 6 -25.46 -5.75 23.96
C ASN A 6 -26.18 -5.11 22.76
N ILE A 7 -27.45 -5.46 22.51
CA ILE A 7 -28.26 -4.85 21.44
C ILE A 7 -28.42 -3.34 21.65
N TYR A 8 -28.73 -2.88 22.87
CA TYR A 8 -28.87 -1.45 23.15
C TYR A 8 -27.56 -0.68 22.91
N LYS A 9 -26.43 -1.25 23.32
CA LYS A 9 -25.12 -0.62 23.12
C LYS A 9 -24.77 -0.52 21.62
N GLU A 10 -24.99 -1.59 20.86
CA GLU A 10 -24.75 -1.59 19.41
C GLU A 10 -25.65 -0.58 18.69
N SER A 11 -26.95 -0.52 19.02
CA SER A 11 -27.89 0.47 18.48
C SER A 11 -27.46 1.91 18.79
N LEU A 12 -27.04 2.16 20.03
CA LEU A 12 -26.52 3.47 20.45
C LEU A 12 -25.27 3.86 19.66
N PHE A 13 -24.29 2.96 19.55
CA PHE A 13 -23.06 3.22 18.80
C PHE A 13 -23.35 3.50 17.32
N GLN A 14 -24.27 2.74 16.71
CA GLN A 14 -24.69 2.98 15.35
C GLN A 14 -25.33 4.38 15.20
N SER A 15 -26.24 4.74 16.11
CA SER A 15 -26.93 6.04 16.10
C SER A 15 -25.96 7.22 16.31
N ILE A 16 -25.00 7.09 17.23
CA ILE A 16 -23.92 8.08 17.43
C ILE A 16 -23.10 8.21 16.15
N SER A 17 -22.75 7.10 15.51
CA SER A 17 -21.91 7.10 14.30
C SER A 17 -22.56 7.78 13.09
N LYS A 18 -23.87 8.04 13.16
CA LYS A 18 -24.67 8.80 12.18
C LYS A 18 -24.94 10.25 12.61
N GLY A 19 -24.45 10.68 13.78
CA GLY A 19 -24.72 12.02 14.31
C GLY A 19 -26.19 12.24 14.74
N GLU A 20 -26.89 11.18 15.13
CA GLU A 20 -28.31 11.21 15.50
C GLU A 20 -28.53 11.35 17.02
N VAL A 21 -27.46 11.37 17.81
CA VAL A 21 -27.49 11.33 19.27
C VAL A 21 -26.90 12.61 19.87
N VAL A 22 -27.55 13.12 20.93
CA VAL A 22 -27.06 14.22 21.75
C VAL A 22 -26.63 13.71 23.11
N LEU A 23 -25.45 14.16 23.55
CA LEU A 23 -24.90 13.83 24.86
C LEU A 23 -25.52 14.74 25.92
N TRP A 24 -26.14 14.11 26.93
CA TRP A 24 -26.60 14.76 28.15
C TRP A 24 -25.72 14.33 29.32
N ALA A 25 -24.79 15.19 29.71
CA ALA A 25 -23.77 14.92 30.71
C ALA A 25 -24.13 15.50 32.08
N GLY A 26 -24.17 14.65 33.12
CA GLY A 26 -24.31 15.08 34.51
C GLY A 26 -23.02 14.99 35.32
N ALA A 27 -23.11 15.29 36.62
CA ALA A 27 -21.96 15.40 37.52
C ALA A 27 -21.18 14.09 37.68
N GLY A 28 -21.83 12.95 37.43
CA GLY A 28 -21.19 11.63 37.38
C GLY A 28 -20.08 11.53 36.33
N LEU A 29 -20.15 12.31 35.24
CA LEU A 29 -19.11 12.37 34.20
C LEU A 29 -17.92 13.26 34.61
N SER A 30 -17.98 13.91 35.77
CA SER A 30 -16.91 14.75 36.32
C SER A 30 -16.23 14.13 37.55
N LEU A 31 -16.71 12.99 38.05
CA LEU A 31 -16.18 12.36 39.27
C LEU A 31 -14.72 11.92 39.14
N TYR A 32 -14.35 11.38 37.98
CA TYR A 32 -12.97 10.94 37.70
C TYR A 32 -11.96 12.11 37.73
N ALA A 33 -12.44 13.33 37.51
CA ALA A 33 -11.65 14.56 37.56
C ALA A 33 -11.47 15.09 39.01
N GLY A 34 -11.99 14.38 40.01
CA GLY A 34 -11.94 14.78 41.42
C GLY A 34 -13.05 15.73 41.85
N LEU A 35 -14.06 15.95 41.01
CA LEU A 35 -15.19 16.84 41.30
C LEU A 35 -16.31 16.10 42.03
N PRO A 36 -17.08 16.78 42.90
CA PRO A 36 -18.12 16.13 43.69
C PRO A 36 -19.40 15.87 42.87
N SER A 37 -20.14 14.84 43.27
CA SER A 37 -21.55 14.68 42.88
C SER A 37 -22.43 15.74 43.55
N GLY A 38 -23.67 15.90 43.10
CA GLY A 38 -24.64 16.78 43.77
C GLY A 38 -24.88 16.41 45.25
N ALA A 39 -24.87 15.11 45.57
CA ALA A 39 -24.99 14.64 46.95
C ALA A 39 -23.79 15.06 47.82
N ARG A 40 -22.56 14.97 47.27
CA ARG A 40 -21.35 15.41 47.97
C ARG A 40 -21.28 16.94 48.04
N LEU A 41 -21.75 17.66 47.03
CA LEU A 41 -21.84 19.13 47.05
C LEU A 41 -22.76 19.62 48.18
N ARG A 42 -23.89 18.93 48.41
CA ARG A 42 -24.77 19.23 49.55
C ARG A 42 -24.02 19.12 50.89
N GLU A 43 -23.23 18.07 51.06
CA GLU A 43 -22.41 17.88 52.26
C GLU A 43 -21.37 18.99 52.42
N ILE A 44 -20.68 19.37 51.34
CA ILE A 44 -19.71 20.48 51.34
C ILE A 44 -20.37 21.80 51.75
N LEU A 45 -21.55 22.09 51.20
CA LEU A 45 -22.33 23.29 51.55
C LEU A 45 -22.73 23.30 53.03
N TYR A 46 -23.19 22.16 53.56
CA TYR A 46 -23.57 22.03 54.97
C TYR A 46 -22.35 22.11 55.90
N GLU A 47 -21.25 21.43 55.56
CA GLU A 47 -20.02 21.38 56.37
C GLU A 47 -19.39 22.77 56.55
N GLY A 48 -19.46 23.62 55.53
CA GLY A 48 -18.93 24.99 55.55
C GLY A 48 -19.72 26.00 56.40
N LEU A 49 -20.89 25.61 56.93
CA LEU A 49 -21.67 26.43 57.86
C LEU A 49 -21.11 26.39 59.29
N THR A 50 -21.31 27.46 60.05
CA THR A 50 -20.95 27.49 61.49
C THR A 50 -21.86 26.56 62.31
N PRO A 51 -21.47 26.17 63.54
CA PRO A 51 -22.32 25.34 64.40
C PRO A 51 -23.72 25.91 64.61
N LEU A 52 -23.84 27.23 64.81
CA LEU A 52 -25.14 27.91 64.98
C LEU A 52 -25.96 27.90 63.68
N GLU A 53 -25.33 28.11 62.53
CA GLU A 53 -26.02 28.09 61.24
C GLU A 53 -26.54 26.69 60.88
N LYS A 54 -25.86 25.63 61.35
CA LYS A 54 -26.27 24.25 61.15
C LYS A 54 -27.54 23.88 61.91
N GLU A 55 -27.87 24.60 62.98
CA GLU A 55 -29.11 24.42 63.75
C GLU A 55 -30.33 25.00 63.01
N GLU A 56 -30.10 26.02 62.16
CA GLU A 56 -31.14 26.71 61.40
C GLU A 56 -31.49 26.04 60.05
N VAL A 57 -30.71 25.05 59.60
CA VAL A 57 -30.91 24.37 58.31
C VAL A 57 -31.07 22.86 58.45
N ARG A 58 -31.86 22.26 57.57
CA ARG A 58 -32.15 20.82 57.61
C ARG A 58 -31.07 20.01 56.90
N LYS A 59 -30.24 19.32 57.67
CA LYS A 59 -29.15 18.45 57.16
C LYS A 59 -29.60 17.41 56.12
N ASN A 60 -30.79 16.82 56.30
CA ASN A 60 -31.29 15.73 55.46
C ASN A 60 -32.17 16.19 54.29
N SER A 61 -32.22 17.49 53.98
CA SER A 61 -32.90 18.00 52.79
C SER A 61 -32.13 17.64 51.51
N ASP A 62 -32.78 17.73 50.35
CA ASP A 62 -32.08 17.65 49.06
C ASP A 62 -31.22 18.91 48.83
N LEU A 63 -30.33 18.85 47.83
CA LEU A 63 -29.40 19.94 47.53
C LEU A 63 -30.12 21.28 47.30
N SER A 64 -31.26 21.27 46.59
CA SER A 64 -31.96 22.49 46.20
C SER A 64 -32.65 23.17 47.38
N HIS A 65 -33.22 22.38 48.28
CA HIS A 65 -33.82 22.86 49.52
C HIS A 65 -32.76 23.39 50.48
N LEU A 66 -31.64 22.67 50.67
CA LEU A 66 -30.55 23.14 51.51
C LEU A 66 -29.97 24.47 50.99
N ALA A 67 -29.75 24.56 49.68
CA ALA A 67 -29.26 25.79 49.06
C ALA A 67 -30.22 26.97 49.28
N ASP A 68 -31.53 26.73 49.20
CA ASP A 68 -32.56 27.74 49.44
C ASP A 68 -32.58 28.22 50.90
N GLU A 69 -32.50 27.30 51.87
CA GLU A 69 -32.39 27.61 53.30
C GLU A 69 -31.13 28.41 53.62
N ILE A 70 -29.98 28.04 53.03
CA ILE A 70 -28.72 28.78 53.18
C ILE A 70 -28.84 30.20 52.62
N CYS A 71 -29.43 30.38 51.45
CA CYS A 71 -29.65 31.71 50.87
C CYS A 71 -30.52 32.58 51.77
N LYS A 72 -31.60 32.02 52.34
CA LYS A 72 -32.49 32.71 53.27
C LYS A 72 -31.75 33.11 54.56
N LEU A 73 -30.99 32.19 55.13
CA LEU A 73 -30.21 32.42 56.35
C LEU A 73 -29.13 33.50 56.17
N LYS A 74 -28.43 33.49 55.03
CA LYS A 74 -27.35 34.45 54.72
C LYS A 74 -27.85 35.77 54.12
N GLY A 75 -29.12 35.82 53.68
CA GLY A 75 -29.74 36.96 53.01
C GLY A 75 -29.26 37.21 51.57
N ASN A 76 -28.38 36.37 51.03
CA ASN A 76 -27.86 36.44 49.65
C ASN A 76 -27.23 35.10 49.24
N ARG A 77 -26.82 34.99 47.96
CA ARG A 77 -26.22 33.77 47.40
C ARG A 77 -24.69 33.71 47.44
N ASN A 78 -24.01 34.71 48.02
CA ASN A 78 -22.55 34.84 47.95
C ASN A 78 -21.81 33.63 48.55
N TYR A 79 -22.32 33.10 49.66
CA TYR A 79 -21.76 31.89 50.27
C TYR A 79 -21.77 30.71 49.29
N ILE A 80 -22.91 30.46 48.64
CA ILE A 80 -23.07 29.35 47.68
C ILE A 80 -22.14 29.54 46.50
N ILE A 81 -22.12 30.74 45.89
CA ILE A 81 -21.26 31.05 44.74
C ILE A 81 -19.78 30.87 45.10
N LYS A 82 -19.36 31.30 46.30
CA LYS A 82 -17.99 31.12 46.78
C LYS A 82 -17.63 29.64 46.93
N VAL A 83 -18.53 28.84 47.53
CA VAL A 83 -18.32 27.39 47.68
C VAL A 83 -18.25 26.71 46.30
N LEU A 84 -19.18 27.01 45.40
CA LEU A 84 -19.19 26.46 44.04
C LEU A 84 -17.91 26.82 43.28
N THR A 85 -17.54 28.09 43.26
CA THR A 85 -16.31 28.56 42.61
C THR A 85 -15.11 27.82 43.18
N SER A 86 -14.93 27.84 44.50
CA SER A 86 -13.81 27.15 45.14
C SER A 86 -13.81 25.65 44.92
N THR A 87 -14.94 25.02 44.60
CA THR A 87 -15.05 23.57 44.39
C THR A 87 -14.77 23.17 42.95
N PHE A 88 -15.32 23.91 41.98
CA PHE A 88 -15.33 23.55 40.56
C PHE A 88 -14.27 24.27 39.72
N THR A 89 -13.53 25.23 40.28
CA THR A 89 -12.40 25.89 39.60
C THR A 89 -11.03 25.43 40.11
N LYS A 90 -10.97 24.35 40.89
CA LYS A 90 -9.70 23.71 41.31
C LYS A 90 -9.05 22.98 40.13
N ASP A 91 -7.76 22.69 40.25
CA ASP A 91 -7.06 21.81 39.32
C ASP A 91 -7.73 20.43 39.28
N PHE A 92 -7.99 19.94 38.06
CA PHE A 92 -8.63 18.66 37.84
C PHE A 92 -7.63 17.51 37.97
N SER A 93 -8.00 16.45 38.69
CA SER A 93 -7.16 15.25 38.85
C SER A 93 -6.89 14.53 37.52
N SER A 94 -7.82 14.64 36.58
CA SER A 94 -7.71 14.09 35.23
C SER A 94 -8.67 14.80 34.29
N THR A 95 -8.35 14.81 32.99
CA THR A 95 -9.17 15.38 31.91
C THR A 95 -9.34 14.40 30.74
N GLU A 96 -8.87 13.16 30.89
CA GLU A 96 -8.71 12.23 29.77
C GLU A 96 -10.03 11.86 29.10
N THR A 97 -11.10 11.59 29.84
CA THR A 97 -12.39 11.26 29.23
C THR A 97 -12.96 12.43 28.44
N HIS A 98 -12.87 13.66 28.95
CA HIS A 98 -13.33 14.85 28.22
C HIS A 98 -12.46 15.11 26.98
N LYS A 99 -11.15 14.85 27.03
CA LYS A 99 -10.27 14.85 25.84
C LYS A 99 -10.69 13.79 24.82
N ILE A 100 -11.06 12.58 25.25
CA ILE A 100 -11.58 11.53 24.35
C ILE A 100 -12.88 12.01 23.69
N ILE A 101 -13.82 12.55 24.47
CA ILE A 101 -15.08 13.08 23.94
C ILE A 101 -14.82 14.19 22.90
N SER A 102 -13.84 15.06 23.14
CA SER A 102 -13.46 16.13 22.19
C SER A 102 -12.97 15.64 20.83
N LYS A 103 -12.58 14.36 20.73
CA LYS A 103 -12.21 13.72 19.47
C LYS A 103 -13.40 13.16 18.69
N ILE A 104 -14.62 13.30 19.21
CA ILE A 104 -15.86 12.76 18.63
C ILE A 104 -16.72 13.92 18.07
N PRO A 105 -16.51 14.33 16.80
CA PRO A 105 -17.25 15.45 16.20
C PRO A 105 -18.72 15.13 15.89
N HIS A 106 -19.18 13.91 16.20
CA HIS A 106 -20.57 13.49 16.04
C HIS A 106 -21.49 14.20 17.06
N PHE A 107 -20.96 14.60 18.21
CA PHE A 107 -21.69 15.39 19.20
C PHE A 107 -21.56 16.88 18.90
N ARG A 108 -22.39 17.39 17.99
CA ARG A 108 -22.45 18.84 17.69
C ARG A 108 -23.15 19.65 18.79
N ASN A 109 -24.05 19.01 19.53
CA ASN A 109 -24.72 19.59 20.69
C ASN A 109 -24.43 18.71 21.91
N ILE A 110 -24.00 19.32 23.00
CA ILE A 110 -23.82 18.68 24.31
C ILE A 110 -24.63 19.47 25.31
N ILE A 111 -25.45 18.79 26.10
CA ILE A 111 -26.24 19.39 27.18
C ILE A 111 -25.62 18.94 28.50
N THR A 112 -25.42 19.86 29.44
CA THR A 112 -24.90 19.52 30.76
C THR A 112 -25.54 20.34 31.87
N THR A 113 -25.65 19.71 33.05
CA THR A 113 -26.04 20.36 34.31
C THR A 113 -24.83 20.71 35.19
N ASN A 114 -23.61 20.51 34.68
CA ASN A 114 -22.38 20.70 35.43
C ASN A 114 -21.91 22.16 35.39
N TYR A 115 -21.32 22.62 36.49
CA TYR A 115 -20.73 23.96 36.60
C TYR A 115 -19.25 24.02 36.21
N ASP A 116 -18.57 22.87 36.19
CA ASP A 116 -17.15 22.77 35.88
C ASP A 116 -16.82 23.17 34.43
N ARG A 117 -15.52 23.28 34.14
CA ARG A 117 -14.99 23.71 32.82
C ARG A 117 -14.32 22.58 32.04
N LEU A 118 -14.66 21.31 32.31
CA LEU A 118 -13.97 20.17 31.70
C LEU A 118 -14.18 20.10 30.18
N PHE A 119 -15.39 20.38 29.70
CA PHE A 119 -15.68 20.43 28.26
C PHE A 119 -14.96 21.60 27.59
N GLU A 120 -15.04 22.78 28.18
CA GLU A 120 -14.42 24.01 27.70
C GLU A 120 -12.90 23.83 27.57
N ASN A 121 -12.27 23.22 28.57
CA ASN A 121 -10.84 22.94 28.57
C ASN A 121 -10.45 21.88 27.53
N ALA A 122 -11.28 20.85 27.31
CA ALA A 122 -10.98 19.77 26.36
C ALA A 122 -11.13 20.22 24.90
N TYR A 123 -12.13 21.04 24.59
CA TYR A 123 -12.43 21.48 23.23
C TYR A 123 -11.72 22.78 22.82
N GLY A 124 -11.40 23.66 23.78
CA GLY A 124 -10.80 24.96 23.51
C GLY A 124 -11.65 25.81 22.55
N ASN A 125 -11.04 26.30 21.47
CA ASN A 125 -11.69 27.19 20.49
C ASN A 125 -12.76 26.50 19.60
N LYS A 126 -12.83 25.17 19.61
CA LYS A 126 -13.81 24.36 18.86
C LYS A 126 -15.19 24.35 19.51
N LEU A 127 -15.31 24.84 20.74
CA LEU A 127 -16.54 24.85 21.51
C LEU A 127 -17.16 26.24 21.57
N ASN A 128 -18.48 26.27 21.57
CA ASN A 128 -19.31 27.43 21.77
C ASN A 128 -20.13 27.23 23.05
N LEU A 129 -19.99 28.15 24.01
CA LEU A 129 -20.55 28.02 25.35
C LEU A 129 -21.89 28.78 25.46
N ILE A 130 -22.96 28.07 25.79
CA ILE A 130 -24.33 28.59 25.83
C ILE A 130 -24.95 28.29 27.20
N PHE A 131 -25.26 29.32 27.97
CA PHE A 131 -25.89 29.17 29.30
C PHE A 131 -26.92 30.27 29.62
N SER A 132 -27.06 31.28 28.74
CA SER A 132 -28.02 32.38 28.88
C SER A 132 -28.67 32.73 27.54
N ASP A 133 -29.90 33.24 27.54
CA ASP A 133 -30.70 33.48 26.33
C ASP A 133 -30.02 34.42 25.33
N ASN A 134 -29.23 35.37 25.83
CA ASN A 134 -28.40 36.25 25.01
C ASN A 134 -27.28 35.52 24.23
N HIS A 135 -26.98 34.26 24.56
CA HIS A 135 -26.01 33.43 23.84
C HIS A 135 -26.62 32.73 22.62
N THR A 136 -27.95 32.64 22.54
CA THR A 136 -28.64 31.91 21.45
C THR A 136 -28.30 32.38 20.03
N PRO A 137 -28.07 33.69 19.75
CA PRO A 137 -27.67 34.12 18.40
C PRO A 137 -26.26 33.67 17.98
N TYR A 138 -25.44 33.20 18.92
CA TYR A 138 -24.07 32.76 18.65
C TYR A 138 -23.95 31.24 18.42
N ILE A 139 -25.07 30.50 18.43
CA ILE A 139 -25.08 29.08 18.08
C ILE A 139 -24.47 28.89 16.70
N ASP A 140 -23.47 28.01 16.61
CA ASP A 140 -22.69 27.78 15.39
C ASP A 140 -22.65 26.28 15.11
N ASP A 141 -23.24 25.87 13.99
CA ASP A 141 -23.29 24.47 13.56
C ASP A 141 -21.91 23.93 13.15
N LYS A 142 -20.91 24.80 12.94
CA LYS A 142 -19.52 24.41 12.67
C LYS A 142 -18.73 24.11 13.94
N LYS A 143 -19.24 24.50 15.11
CA LYS A 143 -18.62 24.25 16.42
C LYS A 143 -19.43 23.23 17.21
N VAL A 144 -18.85 22.76 18.32
CA VAL A 144 -19.61 22.03 19.33
C VAL A 144 -20.29 23.01 20.26
N ASN A 145 -21.61 23.01 20.28
CA ASN A 145 -22.43 23.84 21.14
C ASN A 145 -22.64 23.13 22.49
N LEU A 146 -22.10 23.72 23.56
CA LEU A 146 -22.27 23.24 24.93
C LEU A 146 -23.34 24.06 25.64
N PHE A 147 -24.47 23.42 25.93
CA PHE A 147 -25.59 24.00 26.67
C PHE A 147 -25.44 23.68 28.16
N LYS A 148 -25.00 24.65 28.98
CA LYS A 148 -24.97 24.53 30.44
C LYS A 148 -26.29 25.04 31.01
N ILE A 149 -27.23 24.13 31.19
CA ILE A 149 -28.62 24.50 31.54
C ILE A 149 -28.81 24.94 32.98
N HIS A 150 -27.82 24.70 33.85
CA HIS A 150 -27.82 25.20 35.24
C HIS A 150 -26.97 26.46 35.41
N GLY A 151 -26.58 27.12 34.32
CA GLY A 151 -25.74 28.32 34.34
C GLY A 151 -24.24 28.03 34.34
N ASP A 152 -23.46 29.09 34.41
CA ASP A 152 -22.00 29.05 34.42
C ASP A 152 -21.41 29.94 35.52
N LEU A 153 -20.27 29.53 36.10
CA LEU A 153 -19.63 30.26 37.19
C LEU A 153 -19.03 31.61 36.77
N SER A 154 -18.87 31.86 35.47
CA SER A 154 -18.50 33.19 34.96
C SER A 154 -19.62 34.22 35.11
N ASP A 155 -20.87 33.77 35.27
CA ASP A 155 -22.04 34.61 35.56
C ASP A 155 -22.81 34.03 36.75
N PRO A 156 -22.48 34.42 37.99
CA PRO A 156 -23.12 33.92 39.20
C PRO A 156 -24.65 34.05 39.24
N ASP A 157 -25.23 35.02 38.51
CA ASP A 157 -26.68 35.24 38.48
C ASP A 157 -27.40 34.20 37.62
N SER A 158 -26.69 33.56 36.69
CA SER A 158 -27.19 32.47 35.85
C SER A 158 -27.33 31.13 36.59
N ILE A 159 -26.71 30.98 37.75
CA ILE A 159 -26.60 29.70 38.47
C ILE A 159 -27.97 29.24 39.00
N ILE A 160 -28.35 28.01 38.64
CA ILE A 160 -29.59 27.35 39.08
C ILE A 160 -29.23 26.26 40.10
N ILE A 161 -29.49 26.52 41.37
CA ILE A 161 -29.21 25.54 42.44
C ILE A 161 -30.25 25.55 43.56
N THR A 162 -30.88 26.70 43.84
CA THR A 162 -31.89 26.80 44.90
C THR A 162 -33.27 26.34 44.40
N LYS A 163 -34.14 25.93 45.32
CA LYS A 163 -35.55 25.65 44.98
C LYS A 163 -36.23 26.84 44.29
N SER A 164 -35.97 28.07 44.74
CA SER A 164 -36.49 29.27 44.09
C SER A 164 -35.94 29.48 42.67
N ASP A 165 -34.69 29.13 42.39
CA ASP A 165 -34.15 29.16 41.02
C ASP A 165 -34.88 28.19 40.12
N TYR A 166 -35.06 26.94 40.57
CA TYR A 166 -35.81 25.93 39.82
C TYR A 166 -37.24 26.38 39.59
N ASN A 167 -37.97 26.81 40.62
CA ASN A 167 -39.34 27.31 40.46
C ASN A 167 -39.41 28.44 39.43
N ARG A 168 -38.53 29.44 39.51
CA ARG A 168 -38.45 30.52 38.51
C ARG A 168 -38.11 29.99 37.11
N PHE A 169 -37.23 29.01 37.02
CA PHE A 169 -36.88 28.34 35.77
C PHE A 169 -38.08 27.60 35.14
N PHE A 170 -38.95 26.98 35.94
CA PHE A 170 -40.16 26.27 35.49
C PHE A 170 -41.42 27.14 35.35
N GLU A 171 -41.60 28.15 36.17
CA GLU A 171 -42.69 29.13 36.07
C GLU A 171 -42.54 29.96 34.78
N ASN A 172 -41.28 30.18 34.36
CA ASN A 172 -40.93 30.76 33.07
C ASN A 172 -40.89 29.73 31.92
N ASP A 173 -41.49 28.54 32.06
CA ASP A 173 -41.79 27.60 30.94
C ASP A 173 -42.89 28.16 30.01
N THR A 174 -43.26 29.44 30.20
CA THR A 174 -43.90 30.28 29.19
C THR A 174 -42.92 30.59 28.06
N GLU A 175 -43.42 30.97 26.90
CA GLU A 175 -42.73 31.05 25.59
C GLU A 175 -41.48 31.97 25.52
N GLN A 176 -41.01 32.52 26.65
CA GLN A 176 -40.00 33.57 26.76
C GLN A 176 -38.55 33.05 26.85
N ASN A 177 -38.29 31.81 27.29
CA ASN A 177 -36.92 31.28 27.38
C ASN A 177 -36.47 30.63 26.05
N THR A 178 -35.53 31.29 25.37
CA THR A 178 -35.12 30.93 24.00
C THR A 178 -34.21 29.72 23.97
N ILE A 179 -33.25 29.60 24.91
CA ILE A 179 -32.40 28.40 25.02
C ILE A 179 -33.28 27.16 25.17
N TRP A 180 -34.32 27.26 25.99
CA TRP A 180 -35.12 26.10 26.30
C TRP A 180 -35.97 25.63 25.12
N ASN A 181 -36.44 26.55 24.28
CA ASN A 181 -37.10 26.20 23.03
C ASN A 181 -36.16 25.45 22.08
N ILE A 182 -34.88 25.83 22.04
CA ILE A 182 -33.86 25.12 21.25
C ILE A 182 -33.63 23.70 21.83
N ILE A 183 -33.47 23.58 23.15
CA ILE A 183 -33.26 22.26 23.79
C ILE A 183 -34.48 21.36 23.60
N LYS A 184 -35.71 21.89 23.70
CA LYS A 184 -36.94 21.16 23.37
C LYS A 184 -36.90 20.64 21.92
N GLY A 185 -36.48 21.46 20.97
CA GLY A 185 -36.30 21.07 19.57
C GLY A 185 -35.25 19.97 19.39
N ILE A 186 -34.12 20.07 20.08
CA ILE A 186 -33.07 19.04 20.07
C ILE A 186 -33.61 17.71 20.62
N VAL A 187 -34.23 17.72 21.80
CA VAL A 187 -34.80 16.51 22.44
C VAL A 187 -35.94 15.91 21.62
N ALA A 188 -36.71 16.72 20.90
CA ALA A 188 -37.78 16.22 20.04
C ALA A 188 -37.28 15.57 18.73
N THR A 189 -36.07 15.90 18.27
CA THR A 189 -35.57 15.49 16.94
C THR A 189 -34.40 14.50 16.99
N LYS A 190 -33.74 14.36 18.14
CA LYS A 190 -32.53 13.53 18.34
C LYS A 190 -32.75 12.50 19.43
N SER A 191 -32.00 11.41 19.35
CA SER A 191 -31.86 10.47 20.46
C SER A 191 -31.01 11.09 21.58
N ILE A 192 -31.35 10.82 22.83
CA ILE A 192 -30.63 11.38 23.98
C ILE A 192 -29.82 10.30 24.68
N LEU A 193 -28.56 10.60 24.98
CA LEU A 193 -27.65 9.77 25.75
C LEU A 193 -27.36 10.43 27.10
N PHE A 194 -27.92 9.89 28.17
CA PHE A 194 -27.64 10.31 29.53
C PHE A 194 -26.41 9.59 30.09
N ILE A 195 -25.36 10.33 30.46
CA ILE A 195 -24.16 9.79 31.12
C ILE A 195 -23.82 10.59 32.37
N GLY A 196 -23.53 9.90 33.47
CA GLY A 196 -23.19 10.55 34.73
C GLY A 196 -24.35 11.36 35.31
N TYR A 197 -25.56 11.07 34.85
CA TYR A 197 -26.76 11.80 35.21
C TYR A 197 -27.53 11.04 36.29
N ASN A 198 -28.05 11.73 37.30
CA ASN A 198 -29.08 11.16 38.14
C ASN A 198 -30.44 11.65 37.65
N LEU A 199 -31.21 10.77 37.01
CA LEU A 199 -32.56 11.08 36.54
C LEU A 199 -33.53 11.49 37.67
N GLU A 200 -33.14 11.33 38.94
CA GLU A 200 -33.88 11.82 40.10
C GLU A 200 -33.74 13.33 40.33
N ASP A 201 -33.00 14.05 39.48
CA ASP A 201 -33.15 15.51 39.39
C ASP A 201 -34.53 15.79 38.78
N SER A 202 -35.52 15.86 39.67
CA SER A 202 -36.95 16.00 39.38
C SER A 202 -37.24 17.15 38.41
N ASN A 203 -36.37 18.15 38.39
CA ASN A 203 -36.47 19.34 37.57
C ASN A 203 -36.30 19.02 36.07
N VAL A 204 -35.23 18.32 35.70
CA VAL A 204 -34.98 17.94 34.29
C VAL A 204 -35.91 16.80 33.87
N GLU A 205 -36.21 15.87 34.78
CA GLU A 205 -37.15 14.78 34.54
C GLU A 205 -38.53 15.30 34.13
N VAL A 206 -39.05 16.33 34.81
CA VAL A 206 -40.36 16.93 34.50
C VAL A 206 -40.42 17.42 33.06
N ILE A 207 -39.40 18.14 32.57
CA ILE A 207 -39.47 18.67 31.22
C ILE A 207 -39.21 17.59 30.17
N PHE A 208 -38.24 16.71 30.42
CA PHE A 208 -38.00 15.59 29.52
C PHE A 208 -39.28 14.75 29.33
N ASN A 209 -39.99 14.47 30.43
CA ASN A 209 -41.28 13.79 30.40
C ASN A 209 -42.36 14.61 29.68
N LYS A 210 -42.41 15.94 29.84
CA LYS A 210 -43.34 16.80 29.09
C LYS A 210 -43.13 16.69 27.56
N ILE A 211 -41.88 16.70 27.10
CA ILE A 211 -41.56 16.58 25.67
C ILE A 211 -41.93 15.18 25.18
N LYS A 212 -41.53 14.16 25.92
CA LYS A 212 -41.78 12.76 25.57
C LYS A 212 -43.26 12.41 25.52
N ASN A 213 -44.07 12.94 26.43
CA ASN A 213 -45.52 12.76 26.43
C ASN A 213 -46.19 13.36 25.18
N LYS A 214 -45.62 14.44 24.60
CA LYS A 214 -46.12 15.03 23.35
C LYS A 214 -45.74 14.23 22.11
N THR A 215 -44.55 13.60 22.09
CA THR A 215 -44.11 12.77 20.96
C THR A 215 -44.69 11.35 20.97
N GLY A 216 -45.13 10.88 22.14
CA GLY A 216 -45.74 9.56 22.31
C GLY A 216 -44.79 8.43 21.88
N GLU A 217 -45.35 7.39 21.25
CA GLU A 217 -44.61 6.21 20.77
C GLU A 217 -43.67 6.51 19.59
N ASN A 218 -43.82 7.66 18.93
CA ASN A 218 -42.95 8.09 17.83
C ASN A 218 -41.68 8.81 18.31
N GLY A 219 -41.49 8.95 19.62
CA GLY A 219 -40.30 9.55 20.21
C GLY A 219 -39.04 8.77 19.85
N LYS A 220 -37.92 9.48 19.67
CA LYS A 220 -36.61 8.86 19.45
C LYS A 220 -36.16 8.07 20.68
N GLU A 221 -35.42 7.00 20.44
CA GLU A 221 -34.84 6.18 21.50
C GLU A 221 -33.92 7.02 22.40
N CYS A 222 -33.97 6.76 23.70
CA CYS A 222 -33.10 7.38 24.68
C CYS A 222 -32.29 6.32 25.41
N TYR A 223 -31.12 6.68 25.90
CA TYR A 223 -30.16 5.75 26.46
C TYR A 223 -29.64 6.29 27.78
N PHE A 224 -29.43 5.40 28.75
CA PHE A 224 -28.90 5.75 30.06
C PHE A 224 -27.70 4.87 30.39
N VAL A 225 -26.51 5.49 30.49
CA VAL A 225 -25.26 4.82 30.80
C VAL A 225 -24.85 5.12 32.24
N ALA A 226 -24.72 4.07 33.05
CA ALA A 226 -24.21 4.16 34.41
C ALA A 226 -23.47 2.87 34.79
N PRO A 227 -22.47 2.92 35.67
CA PRO A 227 -21.70 1.72 36.06
C PRO A 227 -22.59 0.63 36.68
N TYR A 228 -23.57 1.05 37.48
CA TYR A 228 -24.55 0.18 38.10
C TYR A 228 -25.95 0.79 37.99
N ILE A 229 -26.91 -0.03 37.55
CA ILE A 229 -28.32 0.35 37.42
C ILE A 229 -29.14 -0.65 38.27
N PRO A 230 -29.76 -0.21 39.38
CA PRO A 230 -30.61 -1.08 40.20
C PRO A 230 -31.75 -1.68 39.37
N PRO A 231 -32.20 -2.93 39.66
CA PRO A 231 -33.25 -3.60 38.87
C PRO A 231 -34.54 -2.79 38.75
N ILE A 232 -35.00 -2.18 39.84
CA ILE A 232 -36.22 -1.34 39.86
C ILE A 232 -36.05 -0.10 38.96
N LYS A 233 -34.87 0.54 39.01
CA LYS A 233 -34.55 1.68 38.15
C LYS A 233 -34.51 1.26 36.68
N SER A 234 -33.90 0.11 36.38
CA SER A 234 -33.88 -0.46 35.01
C SER A 234 -35.29 -0.63 34.45
N VAL A 235 -36.21 -1.21 35.23
CA VAL A 235 -37.61 -1.40 34.80
C VAL A 235 -38.31 -0.07 34.56
N ASN A 236 -38.08 0.93 35.42
CA ASN A 236 -38.68 2.26 35.26
C ASN A 236 -38.14 2.97 34.01
N LEU A 237 -36.84 2.85 33.72
CA LEU A 237 -36.22 3.39 32.51
C LEU A 237 -36.82 2.77 31.26
N GLU A 238 -36.94 1.44 31.22
CA GLU A 238 -37.50 0.73 30.06
C GLU A 238 -38.97 1.10 29.83
N LYS A 239 -39.78 1.21 30.90
CA LYS A 239 -41.16 1.74 30.80
C LYS A 239 -41.19 3.17 30.28
N ALA A 240 -40.18 3.96 30.62
CA ALA A 240 -39.97 5.29 30.11
C ALA A 240 -39.24 5.30 28.74
N ASN A 241 -39.18 4.19 28.00
CA ASN A 241 -38.48 4.07 26.70
C ASN A 241 -37.04 4.62 26.72
N ILE A 242 -36.35 4.41 27.84
CA ILE A 242 -34.94 4.74 28.04
C ILE A 242 -34.20 3.41 28.21
N HIS A 243 -33.28 3.12 27.30
CA HIS A 243 -32.53 1.88 27.27
C HIS A 243 -31.34 1.93 28.23
N PRO A 244 -31.33 1.11 29.31
CA PRO A 244 -30.26 1.11 30.29
C PRO A 244 -29.03 0.32 29.80
N ILE A 245 -27.84 0.92 29.92
CA ILE A 245 -26.55 0.31 29.58
C ILE A 245 -25.64 0.39 30.80
N SER A 246 -25.18 -0.78 31.28
CA SER A 246 -24.33 -0.86 32.47
C SER A 246 -22.85 -0.72 32.07
N LEU A 247 -22.32 0.51 32.09
CA LEU A 247 -20.94 0.82 31.74
C LEU A 247 -20.48 2.11 32.43
N THR A 248 -19.18 2.23 32.73
CA THR A 248 -18.61 3.51 33.15
C THR A 248 -18.53 4.47 31.95
N GLY A 249 -18.54 5.79 32.20
CA GLY A 249 -18.45 6.78 31.12
C GLY A 249 -17.12 6.67 30.36
N GLU A 250 -16.04 6.41 31.09
CA GLU A 250 -14.69 6.22 30.58
C GLU A 250 -14.64 5.08 29.57
N LYS A 251 -15.07 3.88 29.98
CA LYS A 251 -15.08 2.69 29.13
C LYS A 251 -16.05 2.84 27.96
N PHE A 252 -17.18 3.53 28.15
CA PHE A 252 -18.11 3.84 27.07
C PHE A 252 -17.45 4.63 25.94
N PHE A 253 -16.76 5.73 26.26
CA PHE A 253 -16.12 6.57 25.24
C PHE A 253 -14.89 5.92 24.61
N GLU A 254 -14.15 5.09 25.36
CA GLU A 254 -13.09 4.23 24.82
C GLU A 254 -13.63 3.27 23.75
N GLU A 255 -14.66 2.47 24.10
CA GLU A 255 -15.29 1.52 23.16
C GLU A 255 -15.95 2.24 21.96
N LEU A 256 -16.53 3.42 22.18
CA LEU A 256 -17.13 4.22 21.12
C LEU A 256 -16.07 4.73 20.12
N ILE A 257 -14.92 5.20 20.58
CA ILE A 257 -13.83 5.63 19.68
C ILE A 257 -13.35 4.47 18.82
N GLU A 258 -13.19 3.26 19.39
CA GLU A 258 -12.83 2.08 18.61
C GLU A 258 -13.89 1.72 17.58
N TYR A 259 -15.16 1.81 17.95
CA TYR A 259 -16.27 1.61 17.02
C TYR A 259 -16.24 2.63 15.88
N LEU A 260 -16.07 3.91 16.18
CA LEU A 260 -16.02 4.97 15.17
C LEU A 260 -14.80 4.80 14.26
N ARG A 261 -13.63 4.47 14.79
CA ARG A 261 -12.42 4.18 14.01
C ARG A 261 -12.62 3.10 12.95
N LYS A 262 -13.42 2.07 13.27
CA LYS A 262 -13.75 0.96 12.36
C LYS A 262 -14.79 1.34 11.30
N ASN A 263 -15.65 2.32 11.57
CA ASN A 263 -16.83 2.60 10.75
C ASN A 263 -16.81 3.98 10.06
N ILE A 264 -15.93 4.90 10.44
CA ILE A 264 -15.97 6.30 10.00
C ILE A 264 -15.90 6.45 8.47
N THR A 265 -15.01 5.70 7.81
CA THR A 265 -14.84 5.71 6.35
C THR A 265 -16.13 5.26 5.67
N LYS A 266 -16.69 4.13 6.10
CA LYS A 266 -17.94 3.57 5.57
C LYS A 266 -19.14 4.48 5.84
N ASN A 267 -19.17 5.14 6.99
CA ASN A 267 -20.23 6.09 7.33
C ASN A 267 -20.19 7.32 6.41
N PHE A 268 -19.00 7.84 6.13
CA PHE A 268 -18.83 8.93 5.17
C PHE A 268 -19.23 8.50 3.76
N GLU A 269 -18.74 7.34 3.28
CA GLU A 269 -19.09 6.81 1.95
C GLU A 269 -20.60 6.61 1.77
N ASN A 270 -21.30 6.15 2.82
CA ASN A 270 -22.76 5.97 2.81
C ASN A 270 -23.55 7.26 3.10
N LYS A 271 -22.91 8.42 3.16
CA LYS A 271 -23.53 9.74 3.42
C LYS A 271 -24.24 9.86 4.78
N TYR A 272 -23.88 9.04 5.76
CA TYR A 272 -24.41 9.16 7.12
C TYR A 272 -23.79 10.34 7.88
N ILE A 273 -22.59 10.77 7.49
CA ILE A 273 -21.89 11.91 8.08
C ILE A 273 -21.39 12.86 6.98
N SER A 274 -21.21 14.13 7.34
CA SER A 274 -20.67 15.16 6.44
C SER A 274 -19.16 15.02 6.24
N SER A 275 -18.63 15.70 5.23
CA SER A 275 -17.18 15.86 4.99
C SER A 275 -16.47 16.45 6.20
N ASP A 276 -17.11 17.38 6.91
CA ASP A 276 -16.53 18.10 8.04
C ASP A 276 -16.37 17.16 9.24
N VAL A 277 -17.40 16.36 9.56
CA VAL A 277 -17.33 15.34 10.62
C VAL A 277 -16.26 14.29 10.30
N TYR A 278 -16.21 13.81 9.06
CA TYR A 278 -15.19 12.85 8.63
C TYR A 278 -13.77 13.41 8.77
N SER A 279 -13.53 14.60 8.19
CA SER A 279 -12.21 15.25 8.19
C SER A 279 -11.74 15.62 9.59
N GLU A 280 -12.64 16.13 10.43
CA GLU A 280 -12.35 16.46 11.83
C GLU A 280 -12.00 15.21 12.64
N PHE A 281 -12.74 14.10 12.45
CA PHE A 281 -12.47 12.86 13.16
C PHE A 281 -11.10 12.27 12.81
N ILE A 282 -10.79 12.11 11.51
CA ILE A 282 -9.49 11.56 11.09
C ILE A 282 -8.32 12.50 11.45
N GLY A 283 -8.56 13.82 11.43
CA GLY A 283 -7.57 14.83 11.83
C GLY A 283 -7.15 14.70 13.30
N ASN A 284 -8.06 14.27 14.19
CA ASN A 284 -7.75 13.97 15.59
C ASN A 284 -6.84 12.73 15.76
N PHE A 285 -6.55 12.00 14.68
CA PHE A 285 -5.63 10.87 14.62
C PHE A 285 -4.45 11.13 13.65
N ASP A 286 -4.12 12.41 13.43
CA ASP A 286 -3.02 12.88 12.59
C ASP A 286 -3.12 12.45 11.11
N LEU A 287 -4.35 12.36 10.58
CA LEU A 287 -4.62 11.95 9.20
C LEU A 287 -5.30 13.05 8.39
N LYS A 288 -5.11 12.98 7.08
CA LYS A 288 -5.80 13.79 6.06
C LYS A 288 -6.25 12.92 4.90
N SER A 289 -7.29 13.36 4.21
CA SER A 289 -7.90 12.62 3.11
C SER A 289 -8.35 13.56 1.99
N GLU A 290 -8.10 13.16 0.75
CA GLU A 290 -8.80 13.69 -0.41
C GLU A 290 -10.13 12.97 -0.58
N ILE A 291 -11.20 13.75 -0.52
CA ILE A 291 -12.58 13.27 -0.62
C ILE A 291 -13.28 13.85 -1.84
N GLU A 292 -14.19 13.08 -2.41
CA GLU A 292 -15.09 13.54 -3.47
C GLU A 292 -16.54 13.37 -3.02
N VAL A 293 -17.26 14.50 -2.98
CA VAL A 293 -18.67 14.57 -2.65
C VAL A 293 -19.42 14.93 -3.92
N ASN A 294 -20.14 13.96 -4.49
CA ASN A 294 -20.94 14.18 -5.68
C ASN A 294 -22.43 13.99 -5.35
N SER A 295 -23.23 15.02 -5.63
CA SER A 295 -24.68 15.00 -5.41
C SER A 295 -25.40 13.96 -6.27
N SER A 296 -24.84 13.59 -7.43
CA SER A 296 -25.42 12.65 -8.39
C SER A 296 -25.01 11.19 -8.16
N ILE A 297 -23.95 10.93 -7.39
CA ILE A 297 -23.49 9.57 -7.05
C ILE A 297 -24.16 9.15 -5.73
N GLY A 298 -24.64 7.91 -5.66
CA GLY A 298 -25.29 7.37 -4.45
C GLY A 298 -24.39 7.25 -3.21
N LYS A 299 -23.07 7.48 -3.34
CA LYS A 299 -22.06 7.36 -2.28
C LYS A 299 -21.00 8.45 -2.40
N ASN A 300 -20.43 8.87 -1.26
CA ASN A 300 -19.21 9.68 -1.23
C ASN A 300 -17.99 8.78 -1.50
N ILE A 301 -16.87 9.37 -1.93
CA ILE A 301 -15.65 8.63 -2.25
C ILE A 301 -14.48 9.18 -1.43
N VAL A 302 -13.77 8.28 -0.76
CA VAL A 302 -12.46 8.55 -0.14
C VAL A 302 -11.37 8.14 -1.12
N LYS A 303 -10.68 9.11 -1.74
CA LYS A 303 -9.65 8.86 -2.77
C LYS A 303 -8.36 8.36 -2.16
N ASN A 304 -7.93 8.99 -1.07
CA ASN A 304 -6.75 8.61 -0.32
C ASN A 304 -6.94 8.84 1.18
N LEU A 305 -6.08 8.22 1.98
CA LEU A 305 -5.94 8.49 3.41
C LEU A 305 -4.44 8.48 3.71
N THR A 306 -3.92 9.60 4.20
CA THR A 306 -2.48 9.80 4.40
C THR A 306 -2.21 10.47 5.74
N GLY A 307 -1.00 10.29 6.26
CA GLY A 307 -0.54 11.06 7.41
C GLY A 307 -0.43 12.54 7.12
N ILE A 308 -0.63 13.35 8.15
CA ILE A 308 -0.27 14.77 8.12
C ILE A 308 1.27 14.89 8.09
N GLU A 309 1.78 15.83 7.29
CA GLU A 309 3.22 16.03 7.14
C GLU A 309 3.89 16.34 8.48
N GLY A 310 5.06 15.73 8.72
CA GLY A 310 5.78 15.86 9.99
C GLY A 310 5.22 15.02 11.15
N LYS A 311 4.20 14.19 10.93
CA LYS A 311 3.65 13.25 11.91
C LYS A 311 3.98 11.81 11.54
N ASP A 312 4.21 10.99 12.55
CA ASP A 312 4.39 9.55 12.36
C ASP A 312 3.10 8.92 11.83
N THR A 313 3.25 8.07 10.81
CA THR A 313 2.13 7.36 10.19
C THR A 313 2.37 5.86 10.30
N LYS A 314 1.56 5.19 11.11
CA LYS A 314 1.55 3.74 11.23
C LYS A 314 0.53 3.17 10.25
N ILE A 315 1.00 2.35 9.31
CA ILE A 315 0.15 1.57 8.40
C ILE A 315 0.19 0.12 8.85
N GLU A 316 -0.98 -0.47 9.10
CA GLU A 316 -1.13 -1.85 9.54
C GLU A 316 -2.06 -2.58 8.58
N MET A 317 -1.52 -3.59 7.89
CA MET A 317 -2.29 -4.45 7.00
C MET A 317 -2.42 -5.82 7.66
N THR A 318 -3.65 -6.21 7.97
CA THR A 318 -3.97 -7.53 8.52
C THR A 318 -4.85 -8.30 7.55
N PHE A 319 -4.56 -9.57 7.34
CA PHE A 319 -5.37 -10.44 6.51
C PHE A 319 -5.28 -11.87 7.00
N SER A 320 -6.34 -12.63 6.77
CA SER A 320 -6.40 -14.07 7.02
C SER A 320 -6.77 -14.80 5.75
N VAL A 321 -6.31 -16.04 5.64
CA VAL A 321 -6.49 -16.86 4.44
C VAL A 321 -7.22 -18.15 4.82
N SER A 322 -8.12 -18.63 3.97
CA SER A 322 -8.96 -19.79 4.28
C SER A 322 -8.16 -21.11 4.27
N LYS A 323 -8.58 -22.08 5.10
CA LYS A 323 -7.83 -23.30 5.52
C LYS A 323 -7.48 -24.34 4.44
N SER A 324 -7.76 -24.12 3.15
CA SER A 324 -7.51 -25.12 2.08
C SER A 324 -6.04 -25.20 1.61
N PHE A 325 -5.06 -25.11 2.52
CA PHE A 325 -3.87 -24.28 2.25
C PHE A 325 -2.48 -24.87 2.53
N ASP A 326 -2.15 -26.04 1.99
CA ASP A 326 -0.74 -26.49 1.95
C ASP A 326 0.10 -25.70 0.93
N GLU A 327 -0.51 -25.24 -0.18
CA GLU A 327 0.23 -24.55 -1.25
C GLU A 327 0.69 -23.14 -0.90
N ILE A 328 -0.12 -22.38 -0.15
CA ILE A 328 0.16 -20.96 0.07
C ILE A 328 0.79 -20.71 1.43
N ASN A 329 0.68 -21.63 2.41
CA ASN A 329 1.60 -21.63 3.54
C ASN A 329 3.04 -21.77 3.05
N ASN A 330 3.33 -22.65 2.09
CA ASN A 330 4.67 -22.71 1.50
C ASN A 330 5.03 -21.42 0.73
N LYS A 331 4.11 -20.86 -0.06
CA LYS A 331 4.37 -19.61 -0.81
C LYS A 331 4.61 -18.42 0.13
N VAL A 332 3.83 -18.25 1.20
CA VAL A 332 3.91 -17.13 2.14
C VAL A 332 4.99 -17.36 3.19
N ASN A 333 5.18 -18.58 3.70
CA ASN A 333 6.30 -18.88 4.59
C ASN A 333 7.64 -18.67 3.88
N ASN A 334 7.78 -19.00 2.59
CA ASN A 334 8.99 -18.65 1.84
C ASN A 334 9.23 -17.13 1.78
N LEU A 335 8.16 -16.32 1.64
CA LEU A 335 8.26 -14.85 1.73
C LEU A 335 8.72 -14.39 3.13
N ILE A 336 8.11 -14.92 4.20
CA ILE A 336 8.31 -14.46 5.58
C ILE A 336 9.64 -14.99 6.18
N SER A 337 10.01 -16.23 5.89
CA SER A 337 11.13 -16.93 6.55
C SER A 337 12.45 -16.87 5.76
N ILE A 338 12.40 -16.79 4.43
CA ILE A 338 13.59 -16.85 3.55
C ILE A 338 13.78 -15.54 2.77
N GLY A 339 12.75 -14.69 2.69
CA GLY A 339 12.77 -13.45 1.91
C GLY A 339 12.85 -13.68 0.39
N ASP A 340 12.65 -14.92 -0.06
CA ASP A 340 12.84 -15.32 -1.45
C ASP A 340 11.56 -15.05 -2.27
N ILE A 341 11.47 -13.84 -2.82
CA ILE A 341 10.45 -13.49 -3.81
C ILE A 341 11.08 -13.53 -5.20
N SER A 342 11.37 -14.72 -5.71
CA SER A 342 11.90 -14.85 -7.09
C SER A 342 10.92 -14.32 -8.16
N GLU A 343 9.62 -14.26 -7.85
CA GLU A 343 8.52 -13.80 -8.73
C GLU A 343 7.39 -13.12 -7.92
N GLU A 344 6.69 -12.16 -8.55
CA GLU A 344 5.47 -11.53 -7.99
C GLU A 344 4.47 -12.60 -7.51
N LYS A 345 4.03 -12.50 -6.25
CA LYS A 345 3.02 -13.37 -5.67
C LYS A 345 1.73 -12.59 -5.46
N THR A 346 0.63 -13.13 -5.99
CA THR A 346 -0.70 -12.54 -5.86
C THR A 346 -1.59 -13.45 -5.00
N ILE A 347 -2.29 -12.86 -4.04
CA ILE A 347 -3.37 -13.49 -3.27
C ILE A 347 -4.68 -12.83 -3.71
N ASN A 348 -5.55 -13.57 -4.40
CA ASN A 348 -6.83 -13.04 -4.85
C ASN A 348 -7.86 -12.99 -3.70
N LYS A 349 -8.89 -12.15 -3.83
CA LYS A 349 -9.96 -11.98 -2.83
C LYS A 349 -10.59 -13.31 -2.41
N GLU A 350 -10.81 -14.25 -3.33
CA GLU A 350 -11.48 -15.53 -3.04
C GLU A 350 -10.70 -16.40 -2.05
N MET A 351 -9.40 -16.17 -1.89
CA MET A 351 -8.55 -16.90 -0.94
C MET A 351 -8.62 -16.32 0.46
N LEU A 352 -8.98 -15.03 0.60
CA LEU A 352 -8.98 -14.31 1.86
C LEU A 352 -10.25 -14.61 2.68
N SER A 353 -10.06 -14.90 3.96
CA SER A 353 -11.16 -14.96 4.94
C SER A 353 -11.38 -13.62 5.63
N SER A 354 -10.33 -12.80 5.74
CA SER A 354 -10.43 -11.42 6.23
C SER A 354 -9.33 -10.54 5.61
N PHE A 355 -9.60 -9.24 5.52
CA PHE A 355 -8.62 -8.22 5.15
C PHE A 355 -9.03 -6.90 5.81
N ASN A 356 -8.05 -6.21 6.39
CA ASN A 356 -8.19 -4.85 6.90
C ASN A 356 -6.89 -4.08 6.70
N LEU A 357 -7.00 -2.84 6.22
CA LEU A 357 -5.93 -1.87 6.12
C LEU A 357 -6.25 -0.70 7.04
N ASP A 358 -5.49 -0.58 8.12
CA ASP A 358 -5.59 0.50 9.08
C ASP A 358 -4.46 1.52 8.88
N ILE A 359 -4.79 2.79 9.04
CA ILE A 359 -3.80 3.88 9.10
C ILE A 359 -4.05 4.64 10.39
N ASN A 360 -3.05 4.74 11.28
CA ASN A 360 -3.18 5.33 12.63
C ASN A 360 -4.41 4.81 13.43
N GLY A 361 -4.79 3.55 13.20
CA GLY A 361 -5.94 2.90 13.83
C GLY A 361 -7.30 3.23 13.20
N ILE A 362 -7.36 3.99 12.09
CA ILE A 362 -8.56 4.19 11.28
C ILE A 362 -8.64 3.10 10.22
N SER A 363 -9.76 2.37 10.17
CA SER A 363 -10.01 1.39 9.12
C SER A 363 -10.28 2.10 7.80
N TYR A 364 -9.37 1.92 6.85
CA TYR A 364 -9.42 2.58 5.56
C TYR A 364 -10.02 1.66 4.48
N ARG A 365 -9.57 0.40 4.42
CA ARG A 365 -10.05 -0.57 3.43
C ARG A 365 -10.29 -1.92 4.10
N ASN A 366 -11.38 -2.57 3.72
CA ASN A 366 -11.72 -3.92 4.16
C ASN A 366 -11.77 -4.89 2.95
N ILE A 367 -12.13 -6.15 3.21
CA ILE A 367 -12.19 -7.21 2.20
C ILE A 367 -13.12 -6.90 1.02
N ASP A 368 -14.14 -6.05 1.21
CA ASP A 368 -15.05 -5.65 0.14
C ASP A 368 -14.42 -4.68 -0.85
N ASP A 369 -13.38 -3.95 -0.42
CA ASP A 369 -12.73 -2.89 -1.20
C ASP A 369 -11.54 -3.36 -2.03
N ILE A 370 -11.12 -4.62 -1.89
CA ILE A 370 -9.91 -5.14 -2.54
C ILE A 370 -10.20 -6.25 -3.54
N LYS A 371 -9.40 -6.31 -4.61
CA LYS A 371 -9.44 -7.40 -5.60
C LYS A 371 -8.41 -8.49 -5.32
N SER A 372 -7.20 -8.09 -4.94
CA SER A 372 -6.06 -8.97 -4.69
C SER A 372 -4.96 -8.24 -3.93
N ILE A 373 -4.15 -8.97 -3.15
CA ILE A 373 -2.92 -8.49 -2.52
C ILE A 373 -1.73 -8.99 -3.34
N LYS A 374 -0.77 -8.11 -3.66
CA LYS A 374 0.41 -8.44 -4.46
C LYS A 374 1.68 -8.16 -3.68
N PHE A 375 2.56 -9.15 -3.62
CA PHE A 375 3.89 -9.05 -3.06
C PHE A 375 4.91 -9.14 -4.18
N ALA A 376 5.74 -8.10 -4.31
CA ALA A 376 6.80 -8.03 -5.30
C ALA A 376 8.06 -7.43 -4.68
N LEU A 377 9.24 -7.92 -5.07
CA LEU A 377 10.49 -7.25 -4.75
C LEU A 377 10.65 -6.04 -5.67
N LEU A 378 10.86 -4.89 -5.05
CA LEU A 378 11.27 -3.69 -5.77
C LEU A 378 12.80 -3.67 -5.90
N PRO A 379 13.33 -3.26 -7.07
CA PRO A 379 14.77 -3.12 -7.23
C PRO A 379 15.30 -2.02 -6.29
N CYS A 380 16.41 -2.28 -5.62
CA CYS A 380 17.11 -1.26 -4.82
C CYS A 380 17.94 -0.31 -5.70
N PHE A 381 18.17 -0.68 -6.96
CA PHE A 381 18.84 0.13 -7.98
C PHE A 381 18.18 -0.13 -9.34
N ASP A 382 17.77 0.92 -10.06
CA ASP A 382 17.18 0.85 -11.40
C ASP A 382 17.61 2.10 -12.20
N LYS A 383 18.78 2.01 -12.85
CA LYS A 383 19.36 3.13 -13.62
C LYS A 383 20.11 2.62 -14.86
N LYS A 384 20.34 3.52 -15.81
CA LYS A 384 21.32 3.33 -16.88
C LYS A 384 22.74 3.45 -16.34
N ILE A 385 23.61 2.58 -16.82
CA ILE A 385 25.03 2.53 -16.45
C ILE A 385 25.91 2.36 -17.68
N ASP A 386 27.17 2.75 -17.50
CA ASP A 386 28.26 2.48 -18.42
C ASP A 386 29.28 1.55 -17.74
N VAL A 387 29.81 0.58 -18.47
CA VAL A 387 30.78 -0.40 -17.97
C VAL A 387 32.10 -0.22 -18.71
N VAL A 388 33.16 0.07 -17.96
CA VAL A 388 34.53 0.25 -18.48
C VAL A 388 35.42 -0.86 -17.94
N PHE A 389 36.09 -1.59 -18.83
CA PHE A 389 37.01 -2.67 -18.50
C PHE A 389 38.47 -2.19 -18.50
N GLU A 390 39.33 -2.90 -17.76
CA GLU A 390 40.77 -2.60 -17.66
C GLU A 390 41.51 -2.62 -19.01
N ASN A 391 40.96 -3.32 -20.02
CA ASN A 391 41.50 -3.33 -21.39
C ASN A 391 41.07 -2.09 -22.23
N GLY A 392 40.45 -1.08 -21.61
CA GLY A 392 39.97 0.13 -22.26
C GLY A 392 38.65 -0.04 -23.01
N LYS A 393 38.01 -1.21 -22.92
CA LYS A 393 36.71 -1.43 -23.57
C LYS A 393 35.59 -0.79 -22.75
N GLU A 394 34.73 -0.06 -23.43
CA GLU A 394 33.59 0.64 -22.85
C GLU A 394 32.27 0.16 -23.48
N ILE A 395 31.25 -0.06 -22.65
CA ILE A 395 29.91 -0.48 -23.07
C ILE A 395 28.88 0.37 -22.33
N ASN A 396 28.13 1.14 -23.10
CA ASN A 396 27.28 2.22 -22.58
C ASN A 396 25.80 1.91 -22.71
N ASP A 397 24.99 2.69 -21.98
CA ASP A 397 23.52 2.63 -21.98
C ASP A 397 22.96 1.26 -21.53
N ILE A 398 23.58 0.63 -20.53
CA ILE A 398 23.06 -0.63 -19.95
C ILE A 398 22.02 -0.29 -18.88
N ASN A 399 20.76 -0.74 -19.05
CA ASN A 399 19.78 -0.62 -17.98
C ASN A 399 20.06 -1.69 -16.92
N LEU A 400 20.55 -1.29 -15.75
CA LEU A 400 20.88 -2.19 -14.66
C LEU A 400 19.80 -2.12 -13.57
N LYS A 401 19.20 -3.28 -13.26
CA LYS A 401 18.35 -3.48 -12.09
C LYS A 401 19.05 -4.39 -11.09
N VAL A 402 19.11 -3.97 -9.82
CA VAL A 402 19.63 -4.80 -8.72
C VAL A 402 18.48 -5.11 -7.76
N ILE A 403 18.20 -6.40 -7.60
CA ILE A 403 17.13 -6.90 -6.74
C ILE A 403 17.75 -7.74 -5.61
N PRO A 404 17.60 -7.32 -4.34
CA PRO A 404 18.03 -8.14 -3.21
C PRO A 404 17.06 -9.33 -3.04
N LEU A 405 17.57 -10.57 -3.02
CA LEU A 405 16.76 -11.79 -2.98
C LEU A 405 16.68 -12.45 -1.60
N ASN A 406 17.62 -12.19 -0.69
CA ASN A 406 17.56 -12.74 0.67
C ASN A 406 18.27 -11.79 1.66
N ILE A 407 17.53 -11.34 2.69
CA ILE A 407 18.00 -10.40 3.72
C ILE A 407 18.98 -11.08 4.70
N ILE A 408 18.80 -12.39 4.96
CA ILE A 408 19.57 -13.16 5.95
C ILE A 408 20.77 -13.87 5.28
N GLY A 409 20.69 -14.15 3.98
CA GLY A 409 21.73 -14.83 3.20
C GLY A 409 22.55 -13.95 2.25
N ARG A 410 22.25 -12.65 2.07
CA ARG A 410 22.95 -11.79 1.07
C ARG A 410 22.95 -12.34 -0.37
N LYS A 411 21.82 -12.92 -0.81
CA LYS A 411 21.62 -13.24 -2.23
C LYS A 411 21.18 -12.00 -2.98
N ALA A 412 21.75 -11.77 -4.16
CA ALA A 412 21.34 -10.68 -5.04
C ALA A 412 21.15 -11.19 -6.46
N LYS A 413 20.18 -10.62 -7.17
CA LYS A 413 19.96 -10.82 -8.60
C LYS A 413 20.15 -9.49 -9.31
N VAL A 414 21.11 -9.49 -10.23
CA VAL A 414 21.43 -8.35 -11.07
C VAL A 414 20.92 -8.65 -12.47
N ILE A 415 20.09 -7.76 -12.99
CA ILE A 415 19.51 -7.85 -14.32
C ILE A 415 20.06 -6.68 -15.13
N ALA A 416 20.86 -6.99 -16.15
CA ALA A 416 21.33 -6.01 -17.13
C ALA A 416 20.54 -6.20 -18.43
N GLN A 417 19.73 -5.22 -18.79
CA GLN A 417 18.99 -5.19 -20.04
C GLN A 417 19.60 -4.16 -20.98
N PHE A 418 20.08 -4.65 -22.12
CA PHE A 418 20.66 -3.77 -23.12
C PHE A 418 20.53 -4.41 -24.50
N TYR A 419 20.20 -3.56 -25.48
CA TYR A 419 20.09 -3.94 -26.88
C TYR A 419 19.10 -5.09 -27.20
N GLY A 420 18.00 -5.18 -26.43
CA GLY A 420 16.99 -6.23 -26.61
C GLY A 420 17.38 -7.59 -25.99
N ASN A 421 18.55 -7.67 -25.36
CA ASN A 421 19.01 -8.85 -24.64
C ASN A 421 18.90 -8.61 -23.12
N LYS A 422 18.79 -9.70 -22.38
CA LYS A 422 18.77 -9.70 -20.91
C LYS A 422 19.90 -10.57 -20.40
N LEU A 423 20.82 -10.00 -19.63
CA LEU A 423 21.81 -10.73 -18.84
C LEU A 423 21.33 -10.77 -17.38
N GLU A 424 21.33 -11.94 -16.78
CA GLU A 424 20.95 -12.18 -15.40
C GLU A 424 22.11 -12.83 -14.65
N ILE A 425 22.53 -12.18 -13.55
CA ILE A 425 23.64 -12.59 -12.70
C ILE A 425 23.08 -12.84 -11.30
N VAL A 426 23.23 -14.05 -10.80
CA VAL A 426 22.74 -14.44 -9.47
C VAL A 426 23.93 -14.77 -8.58
N PHE A 427 23.97 -14.14 -7.40
CA PHE A 427 25.02 -14.32 -6.40
C PHE A 427 24.52 -15.22 -5.27
N TYR A 428 25.26 -16.28 -4.97
CA TYR A 428 25.00 -17.21 -3.89
C TYR A 428 26.10 -17.10 -2.81
N PRO A 429 25.75 -16.87 -1.54
CA PRO A 429 26.71 -17.02 -0.44
C PRO A 429 27.13 -18.49 -0.31
N SER A 430 28.43 -18.80 -0.28
CA SER A 430 28.91 -20.13 0.11
C SER A 430 29.37 -20.13 1.57
N THR A 431 29.34 -21.31 2.19
CA THR A 431 29.76 -21.54 3.59
C THR A 431 31.24 -21.24 3.83
N ASN A 432 32.06 -21.14 2.78
CA ASN A 432 33.52 -20.95 2.86
C ASN A 432 33.97 -19.49 2.60
N ARG A 433 33.07 -18.49 2.72
CA ARG A 433 33.30 -17.07 2.33
C ARG A 433 33.50 -16.85 0.82
N GLU A 434 33.28 -17.86 -0.01
CA GLU A 434 33.30 -17.72 -1.47
C GLU A 434 31.89 -17.39 -1.97
N ILE A 435 31.79 -16.58 -3.04
CA ILE A 435 30.52 -16.22 -3.66
C ILE A 435 30.41 -17.00 -4.97
N GLU A 436 29.54 -17.99 -5.01
CA GLU A 436 29.20 -18.66 -6.25
C GLU A 436 28.34 -17.70 -7.10
N THR A 437 28.73 -17.53 -8.36
CA THR A 437 28.05 -16.58 -9.26
C THR A 437 27.61 -17.30 -10.52
N ILE A 438 26.30 -17.29 -10.80
CA ILE A 438 25.71 -17.94 -11.98
C ILE A 438 25.31 -16.86 -12.99
N PHE A 439 25.78 -17.01 -14.23
CA PHE A 439 25.42 -16.14 -15.34
C PHE A 439 24.45 -16.85 -16.29
N SER A 440 23.31 -16.22 -16.57
CA SER A 440 22.36 -16.67 -17.57
C SER A 440 21.95 -15.49 -18.46
N TYR A 441 21.56 -15.75 -19.71
CA TYR A 441 21.10 -14.67 -20.58
C TYR A 441 20.03 -15.14 -21.57
N THR A 442 19.25 -14.18 -22.05
CA THR A 442 18.27 -14.35 -23.12
C THR A 442 18.60 -13.36 -24.24
N ILE A 443 18.67 -13.88 -25.47
CA ILE A 443 18.88 -13.08 -26.68
C ILE A 443 17.53 -12.76 -27.31
N SER A 444 17.39 -11.58 -27.89
CA SER A 444 16.24 -11.25 -28.73
C SER A 444 16.04 -12.29 -29.84
N LYS A 445 14.78 -12.68 -30.10
CA LYS A 445 14.44 -13.61 -31.19
C LYS A 445 14.74 -13.00 -32.56
N GLU A 446 14.53 -11.70 -32.70
CA GLU A 446 14.81 -10.93 -33.91
C GLU A 446 15.89 -9.87 -33.63
N ILE A 447 16.90 -9.85 -34.48
CA ILE A 447 18.06 -8.97 -34.37
C ILE A 447 18.04 -7.98 -35.51
N SER A 448 17.90 -6.69 -35.17
CA SER A 448 17.92 -5.56 -36.10
C SER A 448 19.25 -4.81 -36.16
N ASN A 449 20.16 -5.05 -35.20
CA ASN A 449 21.45 -4.35 -35.14
C ASN A 449 22.59 -5.27 -34.69
N ILE A 450 23.40 -5.71 -35.66
CA ILE A 450 24.54 -6.61 -35.42
C ILE A 450 25.59 -5.99 -34.50
N SER A 451 25.89 -4.68 -34.64
CA SER A 451 26.89 -4.00 -33.81
C SER A 451 26.54 -4.08 -32.33
N LYS A 452 25.26 -3.90 -32.00
CA LYS A 452 24.77 -4.03 -30.62
C LYS A 452 24.88 -5.46 -30.09
N GLN A 453 24.63 -6.47 -30.92
CA GLN A 453 24.82 -7.88 -30.53
C GLN A 453 26.29 -8.23 -30.30
N ILE A 454 27.21 -7.67 -31.10
CA ILE A 454 28.65 -7.81 -30.87
C ILE A 454 29.02 -7.24 -29.50
N LEU A 455 28.58 -6.03 -29.16
CA LEU A 455 28.85 -5.42 -27.85
C LEU A 455 28.33 -6.30 -26.70
N PHE A 456 27.14 -6.89 -26.83
CA PHE A 456 26.58 -7.82 -25.86
C PHE A 456 27.48 -9.04 -25.59
N PHE A 457 27.90 -9.75 -26.64
CA PHE A 457 28.79 -10.91 -26.47
C PHE A 457 30.21 -10.52 -26.07
N GLU A 458 30.66 -9.30 -26.39
CA GLU A 458 31.93 -8.80 -25.89
C GLU A 458 31.87 -8.42 -24.41
N LEU A 459 30.74 -7.92 -23.90
CA LEU A 459 30.52 -7.77 -22.45
C LEU A 459 30.70 -9.12 -21.77
N ILE A 460 29.95 -10.13 -22.21
CA ILE A 460 30.00 -11.50 -21.65
C ILE A 460 31.43 -12.04 -21.72
N LYS A 461 32.14 -11.83 -22.84
CA LYS A 461 33.53 -12.24 -22.98
C LYS A 461 34.43 -11.57 -21.95
N CYS A 462 34.36 -10.24 -21.79
CA CYS A 462 35.20 -9.51 -20.83
C CYS A 462 34.91 -9.93 -19.38
N LEU A 463 33.63 -10.14 -19.04
CA LEU A 463 33.23 -10.70 -17.74
C LEU A 463 33.77 -12.13 -17.53
N SER A 464 33.68 -13.00 -18.55
CA SER A 464 34.17 -14.38 -18.49
C SER A 464 35.69 -14.50 -18.39
N MET A 465 36.42 -13.50 -18.94
CA MET A 465 37.86 -13.38 -18.80
C MET A 465 38.29 -12.84 -17.44
N ARG A 466 37.33 -12.53 -16.54
CA ARG A 466 37.58 -11.99 -15.20
C ARG A 466 38.40 -10.71 -15.20
N GLN A 467 38.14 -9.84 -16.16
CA GLN A 467 38.74 -8.52 -16.19
C GLN A 467 38.21 -7.66 -15.05
N LEU A 468 39.05 -6.76 -14.53
CA LEU A 468 38.58 -5.68 -13.67
C LEU A 468 37.65 -4.78 -14.49
N PHE A 469 36.49 -4.42 -13.91
CA PHE A 469 35.54 -3.50 -14.53
C PHE A 469 35.08 -2.45 -13.54
N SER A 470 34.79 -1.26 -14.06
CA SER A 470 34.20 -0.14 -13.35
C SER A 470 32.80 0.15 -13.90
N ILE A 471 31.86 0.47 -13.01
CA ILE A 471 30.52 0.93 -13.35
C ILE A 471 30.45 2.43 -13.13
N TYR A 472 29.95 3.14 -14.13
CA TYR A 472 29.67 4.57 -14.09
C TYR A 472 28.16 4.81 -14.13
N VAL A 473 27.70 5.74 -13.30
CA VAL A 473 26.31 6.20 -13.25
C VAL A 473 26.34 7.71 -13.35
N ASP A 474 25.64 8.27 -14.33
CA ASP A 474 25.61 9.72 -14.57
C ASP A 474 27.04 10.32 -14.69
N GLY A 475 27.96 9.58 -15.33
CA GLY A 475 29.36 9.96 -15.54
C GLY A 475 30.30 9.80 -14.34
N LYS A 476 29.81 9.33 -13.18
CA LYS A 476 30.63 9.10 -11.97
C LYS A 476 30.87 7.62 -11.73
N ARG A 477 32.10 7.23 -11.41
CA ARG A 477 32.43 5.84 -11.03
C ARG A 477 31.77 5.51 -9.69
N THR A 478 30.88 4.52 -9.68
CA THR A 478 30.12 4.10 -8.48
C THR A 478 30.52 2.73 -7.96
N PHE A 479 31.09 1.87 -8.81
CA PHE A 479 31.51 0.52 -8.43
C PHE A 479 32.74 0.10 -9.23
N GLU A 480 33.58 -0.73 -8.63
CA GLU A 480 34.71 -1.39 -9.27
C GLU A 480 34.80 -2.82 -8.74
N GLY A 481 34.98 -3.80 -9.62
CA GLY A 481 35.00 -5.19 -9.21
C GLY A 481 35.57 -6.15 -10.25
N ARG A 482 35.80 -7.39 -9.80
CA ARG A 482 36.27 -8.51 -10.61
C ARG A 482 35.57 -9.79 -10.15
N PHE A 483 35.10 -10.61 -11.09
CA PHE A 483 34.47 -11.89 -10.77
C PHE A 483 35.51 -12.97 -10.39
N GLY A 484 35.20 -13.77 -9.37
CA GLY A 484 36.06 -14.81 -8.81
C GLY A 484 36.14 -16.09 -9.65
N LYS A 485 36.86 -17.10 -9.13
CA LYS A 485 37.03 -18.39 -9.81
C LYS A 485 35.73 -19.21 -9.88
N GLU A 486 34.89 -19.07 -8.87
CA GLU A 486 33.58 -19.73 -8.71
C GLU A 486 32.46 -19.13 -9.59
N ALA A 487 32.79 -18.18 -10.46
CA ALA A 487 31.86 -17.66 -11.45
C ALA A 487 31.68 -18.65 -12.61
N SER A 488 30.48 -19.23 -12.73
CA SER A 488 30.12 -20.15 -13.80
C SER A 488 29.47 -19.39 -14.96
N PHE A 489 30.20 -19.28 -16.06
CA PHE A 489 29.69 -18.73 -17.32
C PHE A 489 29.24 -19.88 -18.23
N LEU A 490 28.09 -19.74 -18.89
CA LEU A 490 27.66 -20.67 -19.92
C LEU A 490 28.72 -20.73 -21.06
N SER A 491 29.34 -21.89 -21.23
CA SER A 491 30.41 -22.23 -22.20
C SER A 491 29.84 -23.22 -23.23
N PRO A 492 30.18 -23.25 -24.54
CA PRO A 492 31.15 -22.48 -25.35
C PRO A 492 30.49 -21.66 -26.51
N LYS A 493 29.15 -21.59 -26.58
CA LYS A 493 28.43 -20.96 -27.71
C LYS A 493 28.68 -19.45 -27.85
N ASN A 494 29.10 -18.75 -26.79
CA ASN A 494 29.32 -17.31 -26.82
C ASN A 494 30.37 -16.88 -27.84
N GLU A 495 31.46 -17.65 -27.96
CA GLU A 495 32.51 -17.37 -28.92
C GLU A 495 32.03 -17.61 -30.35
N PHE A 496 31.23 -18.66 -30.55
CA PHE A 496 30.58 -18.91 -31.84
C PHE A 496 29.66 -17.75 -32.23
N TYR A 497 28.76 -17.29 -31.35
CA TYR A 497 27.89 -16.16 -31.62
C TYR A 497 28.68 -14.88 -31.92
N LEU A 498 29.67 -14.56 -31.10
CA LEU A 498 30.52 -13.39 -31.31
C LEU A 498 31.23 -13.43 -32.68
N THR A 499 31.80 -14.59 -33.03
CA THR A 499 32.48 -14.77 -34.32
C THR A 499 31.50 -14.68 -35.49
N TYR A 500 30.31 -15.27 -35.34
CA TYR A 500 29.26 -15.21 -36.35
C TYR A 500 28.79 -13.78 -36.62
N PHE A 501 28.46 -13.02 -35.58
CA PHE A 501 28.04 -11.62 -35.73
C PHE A 501 29.17 -10.73 -36.27
N LYS A 502 30.43 -10.98 -35.90
CA LYS A 502 31.59 -10.29 -36.51
C LYS A 502 31.71 -10.55 -38.00
N LYS A 503 31.48 -11.78 -38.46
CA LYS A 503 31.46 -12.12 -39.90
C LYS A 503 30.30 -11.43 -40.62
N LEU A 504 29.09 -11.43 -40.06
CA LEU A 504 27.99 -10.65 -40.63
C LEU A 504 28.35 -9.17 -40.75
N LYS A 505 28.96 -8.61 -39.71
CA LYS A 505 29.40 -7.21 -39.70
C LYS A 505 30.44 -6.91 -40.76
N GLU A 506 31.34 -7.85 -41.01
CA GLU A 506 32.32 -7.76 -42.08
C GLU A 506 31.65 -7.77 -43.45
N ILE A 507 30.63 -8.58 -43.67
CA ILE A 507 29.84 -8.57 -44.91
C ILE A 507 29.08 -7.26 -45.07
N GLU A 508 28.47 -6.69 -44.02
CA GLU A 508 27.84 -5.36 -44.09
C GLU A 508 28.81 -4.30 -44.65
N LYS A 509 30.07 -4.35 -44.19
CA LYS A 509 31.14 -3.45 -44.65
C LYS A 509 31.54 -3.70 -46.10
N LEU A 510 31.75 -4.97 -46.48
CA LEU A 510 32.20 -5.34 -47.82
C LEU A 510 31.11 -5.14 -48.89
N GLY A 511 29.85 -5.39 -48.53
CA GLY A 511 28.71 -5.29 -49.43
C GLY A 511 27.98 -3.94 -49.40
N ASN A 512 28.35 -3.03 -48.50
CA ASN A 512 27.72 -1.72 -48.30
C ASN A 512 26.19 -1.81 -48.09
N PHE A 513 25.74 -2.71 -47.22
CA PHE A 513 24.33 -2.85 -46.82
C PHE A 513 24.24 -3.22 -45.34
N ARG A 514 23.02 -3.24 -44.78
CA ARG A 514 22.76 -3.64 -43.39
C ARG A 514 21.83 -4.83 -43.34
N PHE A 515 22.14 -5.81 -42.50
CA PHE A 515 21.18 -6.87 -42.22
C PHE A 515 20.11 -6.36 -41.25
N SER A 516 18.87 -6.73 -41.52
CA SER A 516 17.71 -6.49 -40.65
C SER A 516 16.93 -7.79 -40.48
N ASN A 517 16.25 -7.95 -39.34
CA ASN A 517 15.36 -9.09 -39.04
C ASN A 517 16.08 -10.44 -39.06
N ILE A 518 17.30 -10.50 -38.52
CA ILE A 518 18.03 -11.76 -38.34
C ILE A 518 17.31 -12.58 -37.26
N ASN A 519 16.91 -13.80 -37.62
CA ASN A 519 16.37 -14.75 -36.64
C ASN A 519 17.53 -15.45 -35.92
N ILE A 520 17.52 -15.46 -34.60
CA ILE A 520 18.56 -16.12 -33.80
C ILE A 520 18.68 -17.62 -34.09
N ASN A 521 17.59 -18.27 -34.50
CA ASN A 521 17.57 -19.70 -34.85
C ASN A 521 18.36 -20.01 -36.13
N ASP A 522 18.56 -19.02 -37.00
CA ASP A 522 19.34 -19.16 -38.24
C ASP A 522 20.85 -18.98 -38.00
N VAL A 523 21.26 -18.63 -36.78
CA VAL A 523 22.67 -18.55 -36.38
C VAL A 523 23.20 -19.96 -36.09
N THR A 524 23.52 -20.68 -37.16
CA THR A 524 23.94 -22.09 -37.14
C THR A 524 25.34 -22.29 -37.71
N PRO A 525 26.05 -23.39 -37.36
CA PRO A 525 27.35 -23.72 -37.96
C PRO A 525 27.30 -23.84 -39.49
N LYS A 526 26.17 -24.32 -40.05
CA LYS A 526 25.95 -24.37 -41.50
C LYS A 526 25.99 -22.98 -42.12
N ASN A 527 25.21 -22.04 -41.58
CA ASN A 527 25.20 -20.67 -42.09
C ASN A 527 26.53 -19.96 -41.82
N HIS A 528 27.23 -20.31 -40.73
CA HIS A 528 28.57 -19.79 -40.46
C HIS A 528 29.56 -20.13 -41.58
N ASN A 529 29.56 -21.39 -42.05
CA ASN A 529 30.40 -21.81 -43.17
C ASN A 529 30.04 -21.09 -44.47
N LEU A 530 28.75 -20.85 -44.72
CA LEU A 530 28.31 -20.07 -45.88
C LEU A 530 28.79 -18.62 -45.80
N LEU A 531 28.77 -17.98 -44.62
CA LEU A 531 29.34 -16.64 -44.42
C LEU A 531 30.83 -16.59 -44.76
N GLU A 532 31.60 -17.65 -44.45
CA GLU A 532 33.03 -17.71 -44.84
C GLU A 532 33.20 -17.69 -46.35
N ILE A 533 32.33 -18.41 -47.08
CA ILE A 533 32.35 -18.44 -48.54
C ILE A 533 32.03 -17.05 -49.10
N VAL A 534 30.99 -16.39 -48.58
CA VAL A 534 30.60 -15.04 -49.00
C VAL A 534 31.72 -14.04 -48.76
N ILE A 535 32.34 -14.04 -47.57
CA ILE A 535 33.47 -13.14 -47.25
C ILE A 535 34.67 -13.39 -48.18
N ALA A 536 35.01 -14.66 -48.43
CA ALA A 536 36.10 -15.00 -49.32
C ALA A 536 35.83 -14.55 -50.76
N LYS A 537 34.58 -14.65 -51.23
CA LYS A 537 34.16 -14.11 -52.54
C LYS A 537 34.33 -12.59 -52.60
N PHE A 538 33.82 -11.85 -51.62
CA PHE A 538 33.98 -10.39 -51.56
C PHE A 538 35.45 -9.96 -51.57
N LYS A 539 36.32 -10.73 -50.91
CA LYS A 539 37.76 -10.46 -50.84
C LYS A 539 38.57 -11.03 -52.01
N ASN A 540 37.93 -11.74 -52.94
CA ASN A 540 38.58 -12.52 -54.00
C ASN A 540 39.72 -13.43 -53.49
N LYS A 541 39.51 -14.07 -52.34
CA LYS A 541 40.51 -14.97 -51.72
C LYS A 541 40.13 -16.43 -51.92
N PRO A 542 41.10 -17.32 -52.19
CA PRO A 542 40.80 -18.74 -52.30
C PRO A 542 40.45 -19.36 -50.93
N ILE A 543 39.56 -20.34 -50.93
CA ILE A 543 39.16 -21.09 -49.74
C ILE A 543 39.85 -22.44 -49.73
N LYS A 544 40.47 -22.80 -48.61
CA LYS A 544 41.01 -24.14 -48.39
C LYS A 544 39.93 -25.02 -47.76
N LYS A 545 39.38 -25.96 -48.51
CA LYS A 545 38.42 -26.96 -48.00
C LYS A 545 39.19 -28.17 -47.46
N ARG A 546 38.88 -28.60 -46.25
CA ARG A 546 39.43 -29.83 -45.64
C ARG A 546 38.54 -31.02 -45.98
N SER A 547 39.14 -32.15 -46.31
CA SER A 547 38.49 -33.42 -46.70
C SER A 547 37.43 -33.25 -47.80
N PRO A 548 37.82 -32.83 -49.02
CA PRO A 548 36.88 -32.77 -50.13
C PRO A 548 36.40 -34.19 -50.48
N GLN A 549 35.09 -34.41 -50.47
CA GLN A 549 34.43 -35.53 -51.15
C GLN A 549 33.60 -34.94 -52.28
N ILE A 550 33.88 -35.37 -53.51
CA ILE A 550 33.27 -34.82 -54.72
C ILE A 550 32.70 -35.97 -55.53
N LEU A 551 31.38 -35.93 -55.74
CA LEU A 551 30.68 -36.88 -56.60
C LEU A 551 30.64 -36.31 -58.02
N LEU A 552 31.32 -36.96 -58.97
CA LEU A 552 31.22 -36.55 -60.38
C LEU A 552 30.07 -37.26 -61.08
N LYS A 553 29.43 -36.55 -62.02
CA LYS A 553 28.43 -37.15 -62.92
C LYS A 553 29.14 -37.84 -64.10
N PRO A 554 28.70 -39.04 -64.52
CA PRO A 554 29.46 -39.92 -65.41
C PRO A 554 29.66 -39.45 -66.87
N LYS A 555 29.17 -38.28 -67.27
CA LYS A 555 29.10 -37.91 -68.71
C LYS A 555 30.41 -37.39 -69.32
N SER A 556 31.49 -37.20 -68.56
CA SER A 556 32.68 -36.49 -69.09
C SER A 556 34.04 -36.82 -68.45
N PHE A 557 34.19 -37.99 -67.80
CA PHE A 557 35.46 -38.37 -67.15
C PHE A 557 35.82 -39.83 -67.45
N ASP A 558 36.95 -40.08 -68.12
CA ASP A 558 37.47 -41.44 -68.36
C ASP A 558 38.16 -41.95 -67.10
N TYR A 559 37.44 -42.77 -66.34
CA TYR A 559 37.89 -43.30 -65.05
C TYR A 559 38.87 -44.48 -65.19
N THR A 560 39.05 -45.04 -66.39
CA THR A 560 39.95 -46.19 -66.61
C THR A 560 41.42 -45.81 -66.61
N ALA A 561 41.74 -44.53 -66.86
CA ALA A 561 43.10 -44.00 -66.90
C ALA A 561 43.61 -43.41 -65.56
N TYR A 562 42.73 -43.19 -64.56
CA TYR A 562 43.06 -42.40 -63.36
C TYR A 562 42.61 -43.10 -62.05
N LYS A 563 43.40 -44.04 -61.54
CA LYS A 563 43.15 -44.72 -60.24
C LYS A 563 43.72 -43.95 -59.03
N ASN A 564 44.95 -43.43 -59.15
CA ASN A 564 45.70 -42.85 -58.04
C ASN A 564 46.46 -41.59 -58.48
N ASN A 565 46.48 -40.56 -57.61
CA ASN A 565 47.33 -39.36 -57.70
C ASN A 565 47.23 -38.61 -59.04
N PHE A 566 46.12 -37.89 -59.22
CA PHE A 566 45.95 -36.95 -60.32
C PHE A 566 45.56 -35.55 -59.83
N ASP A 567 45.89 -34.55 -60.63
CA ASP A 567 45.41 -33.18 -60.42
C ASP A 567 44.00 -33.07 -61.00
N LEU A 568 43.02 -32.77 -60.15
CA LEU A 568 41.66 -32.50 -60.58
C LEU A 568 41.36 -31.02 -60.48
N ASN A 569 41.10 -30.40 -61.63
CA ASN A 569 40.56 -29.05 -61.75
C ASN A 569 39.20 -29.13 -62.41
N PHE A 570 38.16 -28.63 -61.74
CA PHE A 570 36.85 -28.52 -62.36
C PHE A 570 36.15 -27.25 -61.92
N THR A 571 35.35 -26.72 -62.84
CA THR A 571 34.57 -25.51 -62.64
C THR A 571 33.10 -25.89 -62.49
N GLN A 572 32.44 -25.33 -61.48
CA GLN A 572 31.01 -25.50 -61.28
C GLN A 572 30.37 -24.18 -60.85
N ASN A 573 29.10 -23.98 -61.19
CA ASN A 573 28.32 -22.87 -60.66
C ASN A 573 27.75 -23.25 -59.29
N LEU A 574 28.10 -22.49 -58.25
CA LEU A 574 27.65 -22.78 -56.88
C LEU A 574 26.21 -22.29 -56.60
N GLY A 575 25.61 -21.54 -57.52
CA GLY A 575 24.31 -20.90 -57.33
C GLY A 575 24.38 -19.73 -56.34
N ASP A 576 23.20 -19.18 -56.04
CA ASP A 576 23.06 -18.07 -55.10
C ASP A 576 23.01 -18.58 -53.66
N ILE A 577 23.75 -17.92 -52.77
CA ILE A 577 23.71 -18.21 -51.33
C ILE A 577 22.74 -17.24 -50.66
N VAL A 578 21.73 -17.77 -49.96
CA VAL A 578 20.79 -16.95 -49.17
C VAL A 578 21.10 -17.10 -47.68
N ILE A 579 21.35 -15.98 -47.00
CA ILE A 579 21.59 -15.94 -45.55
C ILE A 579 20.85 -14.74 -44.98
N HIS A 580 20.03 -14.95 -43.94
CA HIS A 580 19.23 -13.90 -43.27
C HIS A 580 18.47 -13.01 -44.25
N ASN A 581 17.74 -13.65 -45.18
CA ASN A 581 16.96 -13.00 -46.24
C ASN A 581 17.77 -12.13 -47.22
N GLN A 582 19.09 -12.26 -47.23
CA GLN A 582 19.97 -11.62 -48.20
C GLN A 582 20.54 -12.66 -49.18
N THR A 583 20.43 -12.36 -50.48
CA THR A 583 20.95 -13.23 -51.56
C THR A 583 22.32 -12.73 -52.04
N PHE A 584 23.29 -13.63 -52.11
CA PHE A 584 24.65 -13.40 -52.58
C PHE A 584 24.93 -14.23 -53.84
N LYS A 585 25.21 -13.55 -54.95
CA LYS A 585 25.60 -14.20 -56.20
C LYS A 585 27.07 -14.64 -56.12
N ILE A 586 27.30 -15.95 -56.05
CA ILE A 586 28.66 -16.50 -55.97
C ILE A 586 29.26 -16.71 -57.36
N GLY A 587 28.46 -17.24 -58.29
CA GLY A 587 28.86 -17.55 -59.66
C GLY A 587 29.68 -18.83 -59.78
N GLU A 588 30.54 -18.88 -60.79
CA GLU A 588 31.41 -20.02 -61.05
C GLU A 588 32.59 -20.07 -60.08
N ILE A 589 32.86 -21.27 -59.57
CA ILE A 589 34.01 -21.58 -58.75
C ILE A 589 34.84 -22.66 -59.42
N THR A 590 36.16 -22.56 -59.33
CA THR A 590 37.08 -23.61 -59.73
C THR A 590 37.65 -24.28 -58.49
N THR A 591 37.45 -25.59 -58.39
CA THR A 591 38.02 -26.41 -57.32
C THR A 591 39.23 -27.16 -57.86
N GLN A 592 40.36 -26.99 -57.19
CA GLN A 592 41.63 -27.66 -57.48
C GLN A 592 41.98 -28.64 -56.36
N ILE A 593 42.26 -29.88 -56.75
CA ILE A 593 42.82 -30.92 -55.88
C ILE A 593 44.10 -31.43 -56.54
N SER A 594 45.24 -31.28 -55.88
CA SER A 594 46.55 -31.65 -56.43
C SER A 594 46.98 -33.11 -56.17
N ASP A 595 46.13 -33.89 -55.51
CA ASP A 595 46.43 -35.26 -55.06
C ASP A 595 45.15 -36.10 -54.96
N ALA A 596 44.33 -36.02 -56.01
CA ALA A 596 43.04 -36.70 -56.09
C ALA A 596 43.21 -38.21 -56.28
N PHE A 597 42.29 -38.98 -55.69
CA PHE A 597 42.11 -40.41 -55.95
C PHE A 597 40.62 -40.76 -55.89
N ILE A 598 40.23 -41.88 -56.51
CA ILE A 598 38.85 -42.37 -56.50
C ILE A 598 38.68 -43.33 -55.33
N SER A 599 37.90 -42.95 -54.30
CA SER A 599 37.78 -43.74 -53.06
C SER A 599 36.89 -44.97 -53.21
N ASN A 600 35.91 -44.95 -54.12
CA ASN A 600 35.02 -46.08 -54.43
C ASN A 600 35.39 -46.82 -55.72
N TYR A 601 36.67 -46.79 -56.13
CA TYR A 601 37.12 -47.35 -57.42
C TYR A 601 36.69 -48.82 -57.64
N GLU A 602 36.82 -49.66 -56.61
CA GLU A 602 36.48 -51.09 -56.68
C GLU A 602 34.96 -51.32 -56.86
N GLU A 603 34.11 -50.40 -56.37
CA GLU A 603 32.65 -50.44 -56.57
C GLU A 603 32.24 -50.02 -57.98
N ILE A 604 33.06 -49.19 -58.65
CA ILE A 604 32.83 -48.75 -60.03
C ILE A 604 33.16 -49.88 -61.01
N ILE A 605 34.31 -50.53 -60.84
CA ILE A 605 34.74 -51.61 -61.75
C ILE A 605 33.90 -52.90 -61.58
N SER A 606 33.24 -53.06 -60.44
CA SER A 606 32.29 -54.15 -60.18
C SER A 606 30.84 -53.83 -60.58
N ASP A 607 30.63 -52.71 -61.30
CA ASP A 607 29.34 -52.22 -61.81
C ASP A 607 28.27 -51.98 -60.72
N ARG A 608 28.69 -51.86 -59.45
CA ARG A 608 27.81 -51.59 -58.31
C ARG A 608 27.39 -50.12 -58.23
N THR A 609 28.22 -49.21 -58.75
CA THR A 609 27.89 -47.77 -58.84
C THR A 609 28.50 -47.18 -60.11
N LYS A 610 27.87 -46.13 -60.68
CA LYS A 610 28.38 -45.41 -61.85
C LYS A 610 28.96 -44.02 -61.53
N SER A 611 29.11 -43.67 -60.25
CA SER A 611 29.47 -42.32 -59.82
C SER A 611 30.75 -42.35 -58.99
N PRO A 612 31.88 -41.84 -59.51
CA PRO A 612 33.13 -41.79 -58.74
C PRO A 612 33.06 -40.77 -57.61
N ILE A 613 33.52 -41.20 -56.44
CA ILE A 613 33.78 -40.36 -55.28
C ILE A 613 35.25 -40.01 -55.29
N ILE A 614 35.56 -38.74 -55.51
CA ILE A 614 36.93 -38.24 -55.50
C ILE A 614 37.27 -37.65 -54.14
N GLU A 615 38.40 -38.08 -53.62
CA GLU A 615 39.00 -37.62 -52.37
C GLU A 615 40.43 -37.12 -52.59
N SER A 616 40.93 -36.32 -51.65
CA SER A 616 42.31 -35.83 -51.62
C SER A 616 43.11 -36.60 -50.57
N ARG A 617 44.29 -37.11 -50.91
CA ARG A 617 45.16 -37.81 -49.93
C ARG A 617 45.62 -36.90 -48.79
N SER A 618 45.93 -35.65 -49.09
CA SER A 618 46.26 -34.59 -48.13
C SER A 618 45.03 -34.00 -47.45
N LYS A 619 43.83 -34.45 -47.84
CA LYS A 619 42.53 -33.97 -47.38
C LYS A 619 42.38 -32.46 -47.61
N ARG A 620 42.84 -31.94 -48.75
CA ARG A 620 42.79 -30.50 -49.07
C ARG A 620 42.28 -30.27 -50.48
N ALA A 621 41.39 -29.28 -50.64
CA ALA A 621 41.06 -28.68 -51.92
C ALA A 621 41.20 -27.16 -51.84
N LEU A 622 41.60 -26.53 -52.94
CA LEU A 622 41.61 -25.08 -53.09
C LEU A 622 40.43 -24.66 -53.97
N ILE A 623 39.57 -23.80 -53.44
CA ILE A 623 38.43 -23.24 -54.19
C ILE A 623 38.76 -21.80 -54.53
N THR A 624 38.75 -21.48 -55.82
CA THR A 624 38.94 -20.13 -56.37
C THR A 624 37.63 -19.64 -56.99
N PHE A 625 37.41 -18.32 -56.94
CA PHE A 625 36.22 -17.70 -57.50
C PHE A 625 36.54 -17.16 -58.89
N ASN A 626 35.79 -17.59 -59.90
CA ASN A 626 35.93 -17.06 -61.24
C ASN A 626 35.08 -15.78 -61.32
N ASN A 627 35.73 -14.64 -61.46
CA ASN A 627 34.99 -13.39 -61.67
C ASN A 627 34.61 -13.31 -63.14
N LEU A 628 33.30 -13.31 -63.44
CA LEU A 628 32.81 -12.76 -64.70
C LEU A 628 33.28 -11.30 -64.74
N LYS A 629 34.12 -10.95 -65.71
CA LYS A 629 34.43 -9.55 -66.03
C LYS A 629 33.10 -8.82 -66.19
N GLN A 630 32.77 -7.92 -65.27
CA GLN A 630 31.75 -6.91 -65.55
C GLN A 630 32.35 -6.02 -66.64
N HIS A 631 31.69 -6.01 -67.81
CA HIS A 631 31.94 -4.97 -68.79
C HIS A 631 31.64 -3.62 -68.11
N THR A 632 32.60 -2.71 -68.28
CA THR A 632 32.60 -1.29 -67.87
C THR A 632 31.28 -0.58 -68.08
#